data_AF-A0A914EFL2-F1
#
_entry.id   AF-A0A914EFL2-F1
#
_cell.length_a   1.000
_cell.length_b   1.000
_cell.length_c   1.000
_cell.angle_alpha   90.00
_cell.angle_beta   90.00
_cell.angle_gamma   90.00
#
_symmetry.space_group_name_H-M   'P 1'
#
loop_
_entity.id
_entity.type
_entity.pdbx_description
1 polymer ?
#
loop_
_entity_poly.entity_id
_entity_poly.type
_entity_poly.pdbx_seq_one_letter_code
_entity_poly.pdbx_strand_id
1 'polypeptide(L)'
;MFTPVFEQAIKVAEIPLDDFVEWSKEIEDKKKAPNTVLFTNTARCASTLFGSMLQHEGKSVVFAEAPVLAQLSGGQSEGLWSDEELEKLVPASIRAIRKNIPSNQICVIKTTSSEVKLVPYTKLMRNVKHIFMFRRNAVDSVEKSTYRSLGKYAHKLVTVYLTLYKFSPSWYNWTFGILSFSDGWLFRKLNPINIKEWSFIVWIAPYLSYRKFEDQFCYPIVWHHDLIKNTEVVLKGVFKAISEPGHGELTEDCIPKALGRLKVDSQSGTFLSQEALKSVPLTPYTDETKKRLKKYKRDVEDFSRPENFVTIHEFYESSDILKDEHWFLYVLDKDYAYFVLLPNEIAHYNIINYPFMFTPVFEQAIKVAEMPLDDFIEWSKEIEDKKKTPNTVLFTNTARCASTLFGSMLQHEGKSVVFAEPHVLAQLSAGQSERVWNDEELEKLVPASIRAIRKNVPYNQICVIKTLSSDIKLVPYTKLMRNVKHIFMFRRNAVDSVEKSTYR
;
A
#
# COMPACT_ATOMS: atom_id res chain seq x y z
N MET A 1 11.97 -10.37 -20.60
CA MET A 1 13.31 -10.82 -21.04
C MET A 1 13.45 -12.26 -20.57
N PHE A 2 13.07 -13.23 -21.41
CA PHE A 2 12.86 -14.64 -21.03
C PHE A 2 13.68 -15.60 -21.90
N THR A 3 14.76 -15.08 -22.49
CA THR A 3 15.47 -15.70 -23.61
C THR A 3 16.12 -17.06 -23.32
N PRO A 4 16.69 -17.36 -22.14
CA PRO A 4 17.51 -18.58 -21.99
C PRO A 4 16.71 -19.88 -22.13
N VAL A 5 15.48 -19.96 -21.60
CA VAL A 5 14.73 -21.23 -21.58
C VAL A 5 14.29 -21.63 -22.98
N PHE A 6 13.88 -20.67 -23.80
CA PHE A 6 13.49 -20.97 -25.19
C PHE A 6 14.71 -21.22 -26.08
N GLU A 7 15.78 -20.43 -25.91
CA GLU A 7 17.01 -20.62 -26.69
C GLU A 7 17.75 -21.92 -26.36
N GLN A 8 17.58 -22.44 -25.14
CA GLN A 8 18.17 -23.71 -24.71
C GLN A 8 17.17 -24.89 -24.75
N ALA A 9 15.94 -24.66 -25.19
CA ALA A 9 14.95 -25.73 -25.31
C ALA A 9 15.37 -26.70 -26.42
N ILE A 10 15.68 -27.94 -26.04
CA ILE A 10 16.02 -29.00 -27.00
C ILE A 10 14.76 -29.47 -27.75
N LYS A 11 13.60 -29.43 -27.08
CA LYS A 11 12.29 -29.82 -27.62
C LYS A 11 11.20 -28.94 -27.02
N VAL A 12 10.18 -28.69 -27.83
CA VAL A 12 8.92 -28.08 -27.40
C VAL A 12 7.83 -29.12 -27.58
N ALA A 13 6.95 -29.24 -26.58
CA ALA A 13 5.75 -30.05 -26.65
C ALA A 13 4.54 -29.14 -26.49
N GLU A 14 3.51 -29.42 -27.27
CA GLU A 14 2.21 -28.76 -27.16
C GLU A 14 1.23 -29.74 -26.51
N ILE A 15 0.41 -29.23 -25.60
CA ILE A 15 -0.60 -30.00 -24.88
C ILE A 15 -1.85 -29.13 -24.78
N PRO A 16 -3.06 -29.67 -25.08
CA PRO A 16 -4.30 -28.96 -24.80
C PRO A 16 -4.40 -28.52 -23.34
N LEU A 17 -4.99 -27.36 -23.06
CA LEU A 17 -5.03 -26.81 -21.70
C LEU A 17 -5.78 -27.72 -20.72
N ASP A 18 -6.86 -28.36 -21.17
CA ASP A 18 -7.63 -29.30 -20.33
C ASP A 18 -6.78 -30.53 -19.97
N ASP A 19 -6.09 -31.12 -20.94
CA ASP A 19 -5.15 -32.23 -20.73
C ASP A 19 -4.00 -31.82 -19.80
N PHE A 20 -3.50 -30.59 -19.92
CA PHE A 20 -2.46 -30.05 -19.02
C PHE A 20 -2.97 -29.93 -17.58
N VAL A 21 -4.19 -29.43 -17.39
CA VAL A 21 -4.82 -29.30 -16.07
C VAL A 21 -5.01 -30.68 -15.45
N GLU A 22 -5.50 -31.67 -16.22
CA GLU A 22 -5.66 -33.05 -15.76
C GLU A 22 -4.32 -33.70 -15.40
N TRP A 23 -3.35 -33.66 -16.33
CA TRP A 23 -1.99 -34.16 -16.10
C TRP A 23 -1.34 -33.55 -14.85
N SER A 24 -1.55 -32.26 -14.62
CA SER A 24 -0.99 -31.59 -13.45
C SER A 24 -1.51 -32.17 -12.13
N LYS A 25 -2.77 -32.64 -12.08
CA LYS A 25 -3.36 -33.26 -10.88
C LYS A 25 -2.70 -34.62 -10.61
N GLU A 26 -2.45 -35.41 -11.64
CA GLU A 26 -1.75 -36.69 -11.49
C GLU A 26 -0.36 -36.55 -10.86
N ILE A 27 0.34 -35.44 -11.13
CA ILE A 27 1.65 -35.15 -10.52
C ILE A 27 1.52 -35.04 -9.00
N GLU A 28 0.47 -34.37 -8.52
CA GLU A 28 0.21 -34.16 -7.11
C GLU A 28 -0.28 -35.43 -6.41
N ASP A 29 -1.08 -36.26 -7.09
CA ASP A 29 -1.57 -37.52 -6.52
C ASP A 29 -0.46 -38.58 -6.41
N LYS A 30 0.48 -38.62 -7.35
CA LYS A 30 1.56 -39.63 -7.39
C LYS A 30 2.72 -39.32 -6.43
N LYS A 31 2.88 -38.07 -5.99
CA LYS A 31 3.99 -37.63 -5.14
C LYS A 31 3.50 -36.69 -4.05
N LYS A 32 3.96 -36.90 -2.81
CA LYS A 32 3.79 -35.89 -1.75
C LYS A 32 4.37 -34.56 -2.26
N ALA A 33 3.53 -33.57 -2.53
CA ALA A 33 3.99 -32.33 -3.13
C ALA A 33 4.87 -31.53 -2.15
N PRO A 34 5.97 -30.91 -2.62
CA PRO A 34 6.83 -30.10 -1.77
C PRO A 34 6.10 -28.86 -1.28
N ASN A 35 6.50 -28.36 -0.12
CA ASN A 35 6.06 -27.04 0.30
C ASN A 35 6.54 -26.00 -0.69
N THR A 36 5.63 -25.15 -1.14
CA THR A 36 5.89 -24.19 -2.20
C THR A 36 5.70 -22.78 -1.66
N VAL A 37 6.64 -21.91 -1.96
CA VAL A 37 6.58 -20.49 -1.60
C VAL A 37 6.50 -19.68 -2.88
N LEU A 38 5.38 -19.00 -3.12
CA LEU A 38 5.33 -17.95 -4.11
C LEU A 38 5.94 -16.68 -3.51
N PHE A 39 7.11 -16.32 -4.01
CA PHE A 39 7.82 -15.13 -3.62
C PHE A 39 7.53 -14.00 -4.62
N THR A 40 6.55 -13.17 -4.27
CA THR A 40 6.16 -12.00 -5.05
C THR A 40 6.88 -10.74 -4.57
N ASN A 41 7.08 -9.79 -5.49
CA ASN A 41 7.94 -8.65 -5.19
C ASN A 41 7.67 -7.44 -6.06
N THR A 42 7.97 -6.23 -5.60
CA THR A 42 8.06 -5.09 -6.53
C THR A 42 9.33 -5.12 -7.34
N ALA A 43 9.29 -4.57 -8.55
CA ALA A 43 10.47 -4.39 -9.36
C ALA A 43 11.58 -3.67 -8.56
N ARG A 44 12.81 -4.19 -8.66
CA ARG A 44 14.05 -3.60 -8.09
C ARG A 44 14.10 -3.53 -6.56
N CYS A 45 13.45 -4.46 -5.87
CA CYS A 45 13.55 -4.61 -4.42
C CYS A 45 14.62 -5.60 -3.93
N ALA A 46 15.62 -5.94 -4.75
CA ALA A 46 16.61 -6.98 -4.44
C ALA A 46 16.02 -8.40 -4.29
N SER A 47 14.94 -8.70 -5.02
CA SER A 47 14.33 -10.03 -5.03
C SER A 47 15.27 -11.13 -5.53
N THR A 48 16.20 -10.85 -6.44
CA THR A 48 17.22 -11.85 -6.84
C THR A 48 18.18 -12.19 -5.70
N LEU A 49 18.61 -11.19 -4.92
CA LEU A 49 19.45 -11.39 -3.74
C LEU A 49 18.69 -12.21 -2.69
N PHE A 50 17.45 -11.82 -2.38
CA PHE A 50 16.63 -12.54 -1.41
C PHE A 50 16.32 -13.98 -1.86
N GLY A 51 16.02 -14.19 -3.13
CA GLY A 51 15.90 -15.53 -3.71
C GLY A 51 17.18 -16.35 -3.52
N SER A 52 18.36 -15.77 -3.73
CA SER A 52 19.63 -16.46 -3.49
C SER A 52 19.91 -16.79 -2.02
N MET A 53 19.34 -16.02 -1.09
CA MET A 53 19.36 -16.30 0.35
C MET A 53 18.41 -17.42 0.74
N LEU A 54 17.36 -17.66 -0.05
CA LEU A 54 16.43 -18.77 0.14
C LEU A 54 16.90 -20.07 -0.52
N GLN A 55 17.97 -20.05 -1.32
CA GLN A 55 18.50 -21.21 -2.04
C GLN A 55 19.51 -22.00 -1.17
N HIS A 56 19.12 -23.20 -0.73
CA HIS A 56 19.95 -24.08 0.08
C HIS A 56 19.95 -25.50 -0.49
N GLU A 57 21.13 -25.98 -0.88
CA GLU A 57 21.33 -27.34 -1.37
C GLU A 57 20.74 -28.38 -0.40
N GLY A 58 19.94 -29.30 -0.94
CA GLY A 58 19.26 -30.34 -0.18
C GLY A 58 18.06 -29.88 0.66
N LYS A 59 17.82 -28.57 0.80
CA LYS A 59 16.74 -27.99 1.63
C LYS A 59 15.72 -27.19 0.82
N SER A 60 16.14 -26.46 -0.20
CA SER A 60 15.27 -25.62 -1.02
C SER A 60 15.80 -25.42 -2.44
N VAL A 61 14.87 -25.20 -3.38
CA VAL A 61 15.16 -24.88 -4.78
C VAL A 61 14.37 -23.63 -5.18
N VAL A 62 15.04 -22.68 -5.79
CA VAL A 62 14.49 -21.37 -6.17
C VAL A 62 14.41 -21.28 -7.69
N PHE A 63 13.19 -21.19 -8.21
CA PHE A 63 12.92 -20.87 -9.61
C PHE A 63 12.73 -19.35 -9.77
N ALA A 64 13.46 -18.74 -10.69
CA ALA A 64 13.35 -17.32 -10.98
C ALA A 64 12.39 -17.05 -12.14
N GLU A 65 11.34 -16.27 -11.88
CA GLU A 65 10.44 -15.63 -12.84
C GLU A 65 9.89 -16.60 -13.89
N ALA A 66 9.11 -17.59 -13.42
CA ALA A 66 8.52 -18.61 -14.28
C ALA A 66 7.64 -17.96 -15.38
N PRO A 67 8.00 -18.10 -16.68
CA PRO A 67 7.33 -17.38 -17.76
C PRO A 67 5.81 -17.63 -17.83
N VAL A 68 5.38 -18.84 -17.49
CA VAL A 68 3.95 -19.22 -17.48
C VAL A 68 3.15 -18.38 -16.50
N LEU A 69 3.68 -18.08 -15.30
CA LEU A 69 2.98 -17.26 -14.31
C LEU A 69 2.93 -15.79 -14.77
N ALA A 70 4.01 -15.28 -15.36
CA ALA A 70 4.03 -13.95 -15.96
C ALA A 70 3.00 -13.81 -17.10
N GLN A 71 2.81 -14.86 -17.92
CA GLN A 71 1.82 -14.91 -18.99
C GLN A 71 0.38 -14.99 -18.46
N LEU A 72 0.11 -15.82 -17.46
CA LEU A 72 -1.22 -15.90 -16.82
C LEU A 72 -1.59 -14.55 -16.18
N SER A 73 -0.64 -13.96 -15.46
CA SER A 73 -0.76 -12.60 -14.92
C SER A 73 -1.04 -11.59 -16.04
N GLY A 74 -0.19 -11.53 -17.07
CA GLY A 74 -0.38 -10.61 -18.20
C GLY A 74 -1.74 -10.79 -18.86
N GLY A 75 -2.12 -12.03 -19.18
CA GLY A 75 -3.40 -12.32 -19.82
C GLY A 75 -4.61 -11.96 -18.97
N GLN A 76 -4.54 -12.09 -17.64
CA GLN A 76 -5.61 -11.59 -16.77
C GLN A 76 -5.80 -10.08 -16.90
N SER A 77 -4.72 -9.29 -16.91
CA SER A 77 -4.80 -7.83 -17.07
C SER A 77 -5.48 -7.43 -18.37
N GLU A 78 -5.30 -8.25 -19.40
CA GLU A 78 -5.79 -8.01 -20.76
C GLU A 78 -7.13 -8.70 -21.06
N GLY A 79 -7.72 -9.42 -20.09
CA GLY A 79 -8.97 -10.15 -20.28
C GLY A 79 -8.84 -11.39 -21.19
N LEU A 80 -7.62 -11.91 -21.37
CA LEU A 80 -7.38 -13.16 -22.10
C LEU A 80 -7.75 -14.40 -21.28
N TRP A 81 -7.73 -14.29 -19.95
CA TRP A 81 -8.09 -15.37 -19.04
C TRP A 81 -9.23 -14.90 -18.12
N SER A 82 -10.29 -15.70 -18.01
CA SER A 82 -11.33 -15.52 -17.00
C SER A 82 -10.82 -15.92 -15.61
N ASP A 83 -11.53 -15.50 -14.57
CA ASP A 83 -11.22 -15.93 -13.20
C ASP A 83 -11.37 -17.45 -13.05
N GLU A 84 -12.37 -18.07 -13.69
CA GLU A 84 -12.56 -19.53 -13.68
C GLU A 84 -11.43 -20.29 -14.39
N GLU A 85 -10.86 -19.71 -15.44
CA GLU A 85 -9.69 -20.28 -16.13
C GLU A 85 -8.44 -20.19 -15.25
N LEU A 86 -8.21 -19.04 -14.60
CA LEU A 86 -7.08 -18.85 -13.70
C LEU A 86 -7.13 -19.74 -12.46
N GLU A 87 -8.33 -20.00 -11.91
CA GLU A 87 -8.54 -20.96 -10.82
C GLU A 87 -8.07 -22.39 -11.19
N LYS A 88 -8.02 -22.73 -12.48
CA LYS A 88 -7.51 -24.01 -12.98
C LYS A 88 -6.03 -23.92 -13.38
N LEU A 89 -5.67 -22.90 -14.15
CA LEU A 89 -4.36 -22.79 -14.81
C LEU A 89 -3.24 -22.41 -13.84
N VAL A 90 -3.51 -21.57 -12.83
CA VAL A 90 -2.48 -21.17 -11.84
C VAL A 90 -2.04 -22.38 -11.00
N PRO A 91 -2.93 -23.18 -10.38
CA PRO A 91 -2.53 -24.39 -9.68
C PRO A 91 -1.82 -25.41 -10.59
N ALA A 92 -2.32 -25.63 -11.80
CA ALA A 92 -1.70 -26.54 -12.75
C ALA A 92 -0.26 -26.14 -13.10
N SER A 93 -0.04 -24.84 -13.32
CA SER A 93 1.29 -24.27 -13.59
C SER A 93 2.24 -24.46 -12.41
N ILE A 94 1.79 -24.21 -11.19
CA ILE A 94 2.62 -24.40 -9.98
C ILE A 94 3.00 -25.87 -9.79
N ARG A 95 2.04 -26.80 -9.97
CA ARG A 95 2.30 -28.26 -9.92
C ARG A 95 3.33 -28.68 -10.98
N ALA A 96 3.20 -28.18 -12.20
CA ALA A 96 4.12 -28.47 -13.29
C ALA A 96 5.54 -27.95 -13.01
N ILE A 97 5.67 -26.73 -12.48
CA ILE A 97 6.97 -26.13 -12.10
C ILE A 97 7.66 -26.98 -11.02
N ARG A 98 6.91 -27.44 -10.01
CA ARG A 98 7.48 -28.16 -8.85
C ARG A 98 7.58 -29.68 -9.01
N LYS A 99 7.16 -30.25 -10.16
CA LYS A 99 6.98 -31.71 -10.36
C LYS A 99 8.20 -32.60 -10.04
N ASN A 100 9.39 -32.02 -10.11
CA ASN A 100 10.67 -32.72 -9.91
C ASN A 100 11.36 -32.35 -8.58
N ILE A 101 10.72 -31.52 -7.74
CA ILE A 101 11.29 -31.14 -6.45
C ILE A 101 10.90 -32.19 -5.39
N PRO A 102 11.86 -32.74 -4.63
CA PRO A 102 11.58 -33.68 -3.55
C PRO A 102 10.66 -33.09 -2.48
N SER A 103 9.80 -33.94 -1.89
CA SER A 103 8.81 -33.54 -0.88
C SER A 103 9.41 -33.00 0.42
N ASN A 104 10.67 -33.35 0.69
CA ASN A 104 11.45 -32.87 1.83
C ASN A 104 12.25 -31.59 1.54
N GLN A 105 11.99 -30.93 0.40
CA GLN A 105 12.57 -29.65 0.05
C GLN A 105 11.49 -28.59 -0.16
N ILE A 106 11.85 -27.33 0.06
CA ILE A 106 11.00 -26.18 -0.22
C ILE A 106 11.20 -25.75 -1.68
N CYS A 107 10.11 -25.66 -2.45
CA CYS A 107 10.09 -25.08 -3.79
C CYS A 107 9.77 -23.58 -3.69
N VAL A 108 10.74 -22.70 -3.90
CA VAL A 108 10.51 -21.26 -3.95
C VAL A 108 10.34 -20.84 -5.41
N ILE A 109 9.21 -20.24 -5.76
CA ILE A 109 8.97 -19.67 -7.07
C ILE A 109 8.98 -18.15 -6.92
N LYS A 110 10.09 -17.52 -7.29
CA LYS A 110 10.18 -16.07 -7.39
C LYS A 110 9.36 -15.64 -8.60
N THR A 111 8.37 -14.80 -8.38
CA THR A 111 7.50 -14.27 -9.44
C THR A 111 7.97 -12.90 -9.89
N THR A 112 7.45 -12.40 -11.02
CA THR A 112 7.56 -10.97 -11.34
C THR A 112 6.57 -10.15 -10.50
N SER A 113 6.60 -8.83 -10.65
CA SER A 113 5.81 -7.91 -9.84
C SER A 113 4.32 -7.91 -10.14
N SER A 114 3.94 -8.23 -11.37
CA SER A 114 2.53 -8.28 -11.77
C SER A 114 1.79 -9.50 -11.19
N GLU A 115 2.52 -10.54 -10.80
CA GLU A 115 1.97 -11.85 -10.41
C GLU A 115 1.38 -11.88 -8.98
N VAL A 116 1.47 -10.79 -8.20
CA VAL A 116 0.80 -10.68 -6.89
C VAL A 116 -0.72 -10.90 -7.02
N LYS A 117 -1.31 -10.51 -8.14
CA LYS A 117 -2.75 -10.72 -8.40
C LYS A 117 -3.12 -12.18 -8.64
N LEU A 118 -2.14 -13.07 -8.82
CA LEU A 118 -2.40 -14.51 -8.97
C LEU A 118 -2.61 -15.22 -7.62
N VAL A 119 -2.32 -14.56 -6.50
CA VAL A 119 -2.45 -15.09 -5.14
C VAL A 119 -3.84 -15.66 -4.83
N PRO A 120 -4.97 -15.03 -5.21
CA PRO A 120 -6.30 -15.59 -4.93
C PRO A 120 -6.57 -16.95 -5.58
N TYR A 121 -5.88 -17.27 -6.68
CA TYR A 121 -6.09 -18.53 -7.42
C TYR A 121 -5.31 -19.71 -6.82
N THR A 122 -4.54 -19.50 -5.75
CA THR A 122 -3.84 -20.57 -5.02
C THR A 122 -4.50 -20.91 -3.69
N LYS A 123 -5.66 -20.29 -3.36
CA LYS A 123 -6.40 -20.52 -2.10
C LYS A 123 -6.67 -22.00 -1.77
N LEU A 124 -6.83 -22.85 -2.79
CA LEU A 124 -7.09 -24.28 -2.63
C LEU A 124 -5.81 -25.13 -2.46
N MET A 125 -4.64 -24.55 -2.69
CA MET A 125 -3.34 -25.24 -2.59
C MET A 125 -2.77 -25.09 -1.18
N ARG A 126 -3.13 -26.01 -0.28
CA ARG A 126 -2.73 -25.95 1.15
C ARG A 126 -1.22 -25.91 1.40
N ASN A 127 -0.42 -26.41 0.46
CA ASN A 127 1.05 -26.42 0.55
C ASN A 127 1.70 -25.26 -0.22
N VAL A 128 0.93 -24.22 -0.58
CA VAL A 128 1.45 -22.98 -1.17
C VAL A 128 1.35 -21.87 -0.13
N LYS A 129 2.48 -21.23 0.12
CA LYS A 129 2.62 -20.06 0.98
C LYS A 129 3.01 -18.85 0.14
N HIS A 130 2.66 -17.66 0.60
CA HIS A 130 2.99 -16.41 -0.09
C HIS A 130 3.84 -15.53 0.80
N ILE A 131 4.90 -14.98 0.22
CA ILE A 131 5.69 -13.89 0.81
C ILE A 131 5.75 -12.75 -0.20
N PHE A 132 5.67 -11.51 0.29
CA PHE A 132 5.78 -10.32 -0.53
C PHE A 132 6.97 -9.48 -0.10
N MET A 133 7.77 -9.02 -1.05
CA MET A 133 8.88 -8.09 -0.80
C MET A 133 8.66 -6.75 -1.48
N PHE A 134 8.91 -5.68 -0.74
CA PHE A 134 8.74 -4.32 -1.23
C PHE A 134 9.94 -3.45 -0.90
N ARG A 135 10.27 -2.54 -1.83
CA ARG A 135 11.26 -1.50 -1.61
C ARG A 135 10.61 -0.13 -1.68
N ARG A 136 10.64 0.57 -0.55
CA ARG A 136 10.29 2.00 -0.49
C ARG A 136 11.21 2.77 -1.46
N ASN A 137 10.66 3.76 -2.15
CA ASN A 137 11.43 4.72 -2.94
C ASN A 137 12.16 4.07 -4.14
N ALA A 138 11.59 3.01 -4.73
CA ALA A 138 12.24 2.28 -5.81
C ALA A 138 11.94 2.81 -7.22
N VAL A 139 11.15 3.88 -7.37
CA VAL A 139 10.73 4.44 -8.67
C VAL A 139 11.93 4.71 -9.58
N ASP A 140 12.97 5.36 -9.07
CA ASP A 140 14.19 5.63 -9.83
C ASP A 140 14.93 4.36 -10.24
N SER A 141 14.91 3.33 -9.38
CA SER A 141 15.53 2.04 -9.71
C SER A 141 14.76 1.33 -10.82
N VAL A 142 13.43 1.38 -10.76
CA VAL A 142 12.53 0.81 -11.78
C VAL A 142 12.75 1.52 -13.11
N GLU A 143 12.80 2.84 -13.11
CA GLU A 143 13.10 3.64 -14.29
C GLU A 143 14.45 3.28 -14.91
N LYS A 144 15.53 3.19 -14.12
CA LYS A 144 16.85 2.77 -14.62
C LYS A 144 16.79 1.39 -15.27
N SER A 145 16.07 0.46 -14.67
CA SER A 145 15.86 -0.88 -15.22
C SER A 145 15.16 -0.82 -16.58
N THR A 146 14.15 0.03 -16.72
CA THR A 146 13.41 0.22 -17.97
C THR A 146 14.26 0.86 -19.04
N TYR A 147 15.02 1.91 -18.71
CA TYR A 147 15.98 2.53 -19.61
C TYR A 147 16.98 1.52 -20.15
N ARG A 148 17.47 0.63 -19.29
CA ARG A 148 18.44 -0.37 -19.71
C ARG A 148 17.81 -1.45 -20.59
N SER A 149 16.61 -1.91 -20.26
CA SER A 149 15.87 -2.91 -21.06
C SER A 149 15.48 -2.40 -22.45
N LEU A 150 15.08 -1.13 -22.56
CA LEU A 150 14.65 -0.51 -23.83
C LEU A 150 15.78 0.25 -24.55
N GLY A 151 16.96 0.32 -23.94
CA GLY A 151 18.15 0.98 -24.47
C GLY A 151 18.02 2.50 -24.61
N LYS A 152 18.88 3.08 -25.47
CA LYS A 152 18.96 4.54 -25.69
C LYS A 152 17.67 5.21 -26.17
N TYR A 153 16.71 4.41 -26.64
CA TYR A 153 15.42 4.88 -27.14
C TYR A 153 14.29 4.74 -26.12
N ALA A 154 14.56 4.30 -24.89
CA ALA A 154 13.54 4.03 -23.87
C ALA A 154 12.54 5.17 -23.70
N HIS A 155 13.00 6.42 -23.59
CA HIS A 155 12.10 7.56 -23.44
C HIS A 155 11.19 7.73 -24.66
N LYS A 156 11.75 7.67 -25.88
CA LYS A 156 10.96 7.79 -27.12
C LYS A 156 9.97 6.65 -27.27
N LEU A 157 10.40 5.41 -27.00
CA LEU A 157 9.55 4.23 -27.08
C LEU A 157 8.43 4.30 -26.05
N VAL A 158 8.74 4.62 -24.79
CA VAL A 158 7.72 4.81 -23.74
C VAL A 158 6.78 5.96 -24.12
N THR A 159 7.26 7.10 -24.60
CA THR A 159 6.37 8.20 -25.05
C THR A 159 5.46 7.75 -26.21
N VAL A 160 5.99 7.02 -27.20
CA VAL A 160 5.19 6.46 -28.30
C VAL A 160 4.15 5.49 -27.75
N TYR A 161 4.54 4.58 -26.86
CA TYR A 161 3.63 3.65 -26.20
C TYR A 161 2.51 4.37 -25.44
N LEU A 162 2.85 5.38 -24.64
CA LEU A 162 1.89 6.20 -23.90
C LEU A 162 0.96 6.98 -24.83
N THR A 163 1.47 7.42 -25.98
CA THR A 163 0.66 8.13 -26.99
C THR A 163 -0.31 7.18 -27.69
N LEU A 164 0.15 6.00 -28.09
CA LEU A 164 -0.67 4.95 -28.69
C LEU A 164 -1.75 4.47 -27.71
N TYR A 165 -1.41 4.34 -26.43
CA TYR A 165 -2.37 3.99 -25.38
C TYR A 165 -3.51 4.98 -25.29
N LYS A 166 -3.21 6.29 -25.36
CA LYS A 166 -4.25 7.34 -25.34
C LYS A 166 -5.17 7.29 -26.55
N PHE A 167 -4.66 6.86 -27.70
CA PHE A 167 -5.44 6.76 -28.93
C PHE A 167 -6.38 5.55 -28.91
N SER A 168 -5.90 4.39 -28.49
CA SER A 168 -6.71 3.18 -28.38
C SER A 168 -6.21 2.29 -27.24
N PRO A 169 -6.80 2.42 -26.03
CA PRO A 169 -6.43 1.60 -24.89
C PRO A 169 -6.62 0.11 -25.18
N SER A 170 -7.71 -0.29 -25.84
CA SER A 170 -8.00 -1.68 -26.17
C SER A 170 -7.00 -2.28 -27.15
N TRP A 171 -6.62 -1.53 -28.19
CA TRP A 171 -5.61 -2.00 -29.14
C TRP A 171 -4.22 -2.06 -28.52
N TYR A 172 -3.84 -1.05 -27.72
CA TYR A 172 -2.57 -1.06 -27.01
C TYR A 172 -2.49 -2.23 -26.03
N ASN A 173 -3.55 -2.47 -25.26
CA ASN A 173 -3.66 -3.58 -24.33
C ASN A 173 -3.44 -4.92 -25.05
N TRP A 174 -4.12 -5.10 -26.17
CA TRP A 174 -3.98 -6.30 -27.01
C TRP A 174 -2.57 -6.48 -27.60
N THR A 175 -1.89 -5.39 -28.01
CA THR A 175 -0.59 -5.46 -28.71
C THR A 175 0.64 -5.34 -27.80
N PHE A 176 0.54 -4.55 -26.73
CA PHE A 176 1.64 -4.13 -25.86
C PHE A 176 1.35 -4.35 -24.37
N GLY A 177 0.12 -4.69 -23.99
CA GLY A 177 -0.24 -5.01 -22.60
C GLY A 177 0.61 -6.13 -22.02
N ILE A 178 0.84 -7.18 -22.82
CA ILE A 178 1.75 -8.30 -22.51
C ILE A 178 3.20 -7.82 -22.28
N LEU A 179 3.66 -6.79 -23.01
CA LEU A 179 5.02 -6.26 -22.88
C LEU A 179 5.18 -5.29 -21.71
N SER A 180 4.11 -4.59 -21.34
CA SER A 180 4.13 -3.61 -20.26
C SER A 180 3.97 -4.25 -18.88
N PHE A 181 3.48 -5.50 -18.77
CA PHE A 181 3.20 -6.23 -17.52
C PHE A 181 2.51 -5.35 -16.48
N SER A 182 1.76 -4.36 -16.95
CA SER A 182 1.28 -3.27 -16.13
C SER A 182 -0.12 -3.57 -15.65
N ASP A 183 -0.46 -2.99 -14.51
CA ASP A 183 -1.80 -3.12 -13.97
C ASP A 183 -2.71 -2.19 -14.76
N GLY A 184 -3.40 -2.75 -15.77
CA GLY A 184 -4.08 -1.97 -16.80
C GLY A 184 -5.10 -0.97 -16.24
N TRP A 185 -5.74 -1.29 -15.11
CA TRP A 185 -6.65 -0.36 -14.44
C TRP A 185 -5.92 0.86 -13.87
N LEU A 186 -4.76 0.65 -13.24
CA LEU A 186 -3.97 1.73 -12.66
C LEU A 186 -3.42 2.62 -13.78
N PHE A 187 -2.98 2.00 -14.88
CA PHE A 187 -2.54 2.71 -16.07
C PHE A 187 -3.64 3.60 -16.67
N ARG A 188 -4.88 3.08 -16.83
CA ARG A 188 -6.04 3.88 -17.27
C ARG A 188 -6.32 5.04 -16.33
N LYS A 189 -6.25 4.77 -15.01
CA LYS A 189 -6.58 5.76 -13.98
C LYS A 189 -5.55 6.88 -13.88
N LEU A 190 -4.26 6.54 -13.89
CA LEU A 190 -3.19 7.52 -13.73
C LEU A 190 -2.84 8.23 -15.06
N ASN A 191 -3.08 7.56 -16.20
CA ASN A 191 -2.76 8.03 -17.54
C ASN A 191 -1.33 8.61 -17.62
N PRO A 192 -0.30 7.77 -17.35
CA PRO A 192 1.07 8.22 -17.24
C PRO A 192 1.51 8.96 -18.51
N ILE A 193 2.19 10.10 -18.35
CA ILE A 193 2.63 10.92 -19.50
C ILE A 193 4.12 10.81 -19.81
N ASN A 194 4.88 10.17 -18.91
CA ASN A 194 6.32 9.98 -19.05
C ASN A 194 6.78 8.67 -18.39
N ILE A 195 8.04 8.31 -18.59
CA ILE A 195 8.65 7.09 -18.05
C ILE A 195 8.69 7.07 -16.51
N LYS A 196 8.76 8.23 -15.85
CA LYS A 196 8.76 8.32 -14.39
C LYS A 196 7.41 7.90 -13.82
N GLU A 197 6.32 8.43 -14.35
CA GLU A 197 4.96 8.05 -13.95
C GLU A 197 4.64 6.59 -14.29
N TRP A 198 5.12 6.11 -15.43
CA TRP A 198 5.04 4.68 -15.78
C TRP A 198 5.80 3.81 -14.77
N SER A 199 7.01 4.22 -14.38
CA SER A 199 7.83 3.49 -13.40
C SER A 199 7.19 3.50 -12.01
N PHE A 200 6.48 4.56 -11.66
CA PHE A 200 5.68 4.63 -10.43
C PHE A 200 4.54 3.60 -10.45
N ILE A 201 3.82 3.46 -11.57
CA ILE A 201 2.75 2.44 -11.73
C ILE A 201 3.31 1.04 -11.54
N VAL A 202 4.41 0.71 -12.23
CA VAL A 202 5.07 -0.60 -12.13
C VAL A 202 5.55 -0.87 -10.70
N TRP A 203 5.98 0.17 -9.99
CA TRP A 203 6.41 0.07 -8.60
C TRP A 203 5.24 -0.13 -7.63
N ILE A 204 4.15 0.62 -7.76
CA ILE A 204 3.08 0.66 -6.75
C ILE A 204 1.98 -0.37 -6.97
N ALA A 205 1.68 -0.77 -8.21
CA ALA A 205 0.60 -1.71 -8.50
C ALA A 205 0.71 -3.07 -7.76
N PRO A 206 1.90 -3.70 -7.65
CA PRO A 206 2.06 -4.93 -6.88
C PRO A 206 1.74 -4.74 -5.40
N TYR A 207 2.05 -3.56 -4.83
CA TYR A 207 1.75 -3.25 -3.44
C TYR A 207 0.27 -3.06 -3.20
N LEU A 208 -0.43 -2.36 -4.11
CA LEU A 208 -1.89 -2.26 -4.04
C LEU A 208 -2.55 -3.64 -4.13
N SER A 209 -2.03 -4.52 -4.98
CA SER A 209 -2.47 -5.91 -5.07
C SER A 209 -2.18 -6.70 -3.79
N TYR A 210 -0.99 -6.51 -3.18
CA TYR A 210 -0.63 -7.13 -1.90
C TYR A 210 -1.61 -6.73 -0.82
N ARG A 211 -1.90 -5.43 -0.67
CA ARG A 211 -2.86 -4.93 0.34
C ARG A 211 -4.27 -5.50 0.16
N LYS A 212 -4.69 -5.80 -1.07
CA LYS A 212 -5.98 -6.45 -1.33
C LYS A 212 -6.04 -7.89 -0.82
N PHE A 213 -4.90 -8.59 -0.73
CA PHE A 213 -4.80 -10.01 -0.43
C PHE A 213 -3.87 -10.30 0.74
N GLU A 214 -3.68 -9.34 1.65
CA GLU A 214 -2.69 -9.37 2.73
C GLU A 214 -2.89 -10.57 3.65
N ASP A 215 -4.15 -10.97 3.85
CA ASP A 215 -4.58 -12.12 4.65
C ASP A 215 -4.11 -13.49 4.10
N GLN A 216 -3.69 -13.54 2.83
CA GLN A 216 -3.20 -14.76 2.18
C GLN A 216 -1.67 -14.91 2.25
N PHE A 217 -0.96 -13.93 2.83
CA PHE A 217 0.49 -13.99 3.01
C PHE A 217 0.86 -14.60 4.35
N CYS A 218 1.84 -15.51 4.37
CA CYS A 218 2.26 -16.19 5.59
C CYS A 218 3.27 -15.39 6.43
N TYR A 219 3.75 -14.27 5.91
CA TYR A 219 4.70 -13.39 6.56
C TYR A 219 4.32 -11.94 6.23
N PRO A 220 4.47 -10.99 7.18
CA PRO A 220 4.34 -9.57 6.89
C PRO A 220 5.25 -9.16 5.73
N ILE A 221 4.98 -8.03 5.11
CA ILE A 221 5.80 -7.53 4.02
C ILE A 221 7.30 -7.53 4.37
N VAL A 222 8.12 -8.16 3.51
CA VAL A 222 9.57 -8.12 3.62
C VAL A 222 10.03 -6.77 3.06
N TRP A 223 10.35 -5.83 3.94
CA TRP A 223 10.93 -4.57 3.49
C TRP A 223 12.38 -4.76 3.08
N HIS A 224 12.73 -4.30 1.87
CA HIS A 224 14.10 -4.30 1.38
C HIS A 224 15.08 -3.66 2.38
N HIS A 225 14.70 -2.54 2.98
CA HIS A 225 15.57 -1.81 3.92
C HIS A 225 15.88 -2.64 5.17
N ASP A 226 14.89 -3.37 5.69
CA ASP A 226 15.06 -4.23 6.85
C ASP A 226 15.87 -5.47 6.49
N LEU A 227 15.65 -6.04 5.30
CA LEU A 227 16.46 -7.13 4.81
C LEU A 227 17.94 -6.73 4.71
N ILE A 228 18.26 -5.48 4.33
CA ILE A 228 19.65 -5.03 4.25
C ILE A 228 20.23 -4.65 5.62
N LYS A 229 19.46 -4.00 6.49
CA LYS A 229 19.95 -3.53 7.80
C LYS A 229 19.96 -4.62 8.87
N ASN A 230 18.92 -5.45 8.91
CA ASN A 230 18.63 -6.44 9.94
C ASN A 230 18.45 -7.85 9.31
N THR A 231 19.34 -8.21 8.38
CA THR A 231 19.18 -9.40 7.51
C THR A 231 18.91 -10.67 8.29
N GLU A 232 19.66 -10.94 9.36
CA GLU A 232 19.50 -12.15 10.16
C GLU A 232 18.11 -12.25 10.81
N VAL A 233 17.62 -11.15 11.39
CA VAL A 233 16.30 -11.10 12.04
C VAL A 233 15.19 -11.37 11.02
N VAL A 234 15.27 -10.71 9.86
CA VAL A 234 14.31 -10.91 8.77
C VAL A 234 14.34 -12.35 8.25
N LEU A 235 15.53 -12.92 8.04
CA LEU A 235 15.67 -14.31 7.58
C LEU A 235 15.13 -15.31 8.60
N LYS A 236 15.40 -15.14 9.89
CA LYS A 236 14.85 -15.98 10.95
C LYS A 236 13.32 -15.96 10.94
N GLY A 237 12.71 -14.78 10.83
CA GLY A 237 11.25 -14.61 10.72
C GLY A 237 10.67 -15.32 9.50
N VAL A 238 11.26 -15.09 8.32
CA VAL A 238 10.82 -15.70 7.06
C VAL A 238 10.99 -17.22 7.08
N PHE A 239 12.15 -17.72 7.51
CA PHE A 239 12.45 -19.15 7.58
C PHE A 239 11.46 -19.89 8.47
N LYS A 240 11.13 -19.30 9.63
CA LYS A 240 10.09 -19.81 10.53
C LYS A 240 8.70 -19.84 9.85
N ALA A 241 8.34 -18.80 9.10
CA ALA A 241 7.03 -18.73 8.45
C ALA A 241 6.87 -19.73 7.29
N ILE A 242 7.92 -19.97 6.50
CA ILE A 242 7.85 -20.82 5.31
C ILE A 242 8.15 -22.30 5.57
N SER A 243 8.95 -22.61 6.58
CA SER A 243 9.27 -24.01 6.93
C SER A 243 8.07 -24.72 7.53
N GLU A 244 7.96 -26.03 7.32
CA GLU A 244 7.02 -26.90 8.04
C GLU A 244 7.69 -28.23 8.40
N PRO A 245 7.38 -28.78 9.59
CA PRO A 245 7.94 -30.05 10.02
C PRO A 245 7.73 -31.17 8.98
N GLY A 246 8.84 -31.78 8.54
CA GLY A 246 8.80 -32.91 7.61
C GLY A 246 8.50 -32.57 6.13
N HIS A 247 8.54 -31.29 5.76
CA HIS A 247 8.30 -30.81 4.39
C HIS A 247 9.39 -29.85 3.87
N GLY A 248 10.62 -30.05 4.36
CA GLY A 248 11.75 -29.15 4.12
C GLY A 248 11.78 -28.02 5.14
N GLU A 249 12.95 -27.80 5.73
CA GLU A 249 13.15 -26.82 6.79
C GLU A 249 14.36 -25.96 6.49
N LEU A 250 14.16 -24.65 6.50
CA LEU A 250 15.24 -23.68 6.57
C LEU A 250 15.45 -23.34 8.04
N THR A 251 16.46 -23.98 8.61
CA THR A 251 16.85 -23.90 10.02
C THR A 251 17.92 -22.82 10.23
N GLU A 252 18.26 -22.51 11.48
CA GLU A 252 19.22 -21.44 11.79
C GLU A 252 20.63 -21.68 11.22
N ASP A 253 21.03 -22.92 10.98
CA ASP A 253 22.31 -23.26 10.31
C ASP A 253 22.36 -22.79 8.84
N CYS A 254 21.21 -22.49 8.23
CA CYS A 254 21.17 -21.88 6.90
C CYS A 254 21.56 -20.39 6.92
N ILE A 255 21.41 -19.70 8.05
CA ILE A 255 21.59 -18.25 8.15
C ILE A 255 22.99 -17.78 7.74
N PRO A 256 24.11 -18.39 8.20
CA PRO A 256 25.45 -17.92 7.79
C PRO A 256 25.67 -17.99 6.26
N LYS A 257 25.18 -19.04 5.60
CA LYS A 257 25.26 -19.18 4.14
C LYS A 257 24.40 -18.14 3.42
N ALA A 258 23.22 -17.85 3.94
CA ALA A 258 22.35 -16.80 3.41
C ALA A 258 22.98 -15.41 3.58
N LEU A 259 23.54 -15.08 4.75
CA LEU A 259 24.26 -13.82 4.99
C LEU A 259 25.47 -13.65 4.06
N GLY A 260 26.14 -14.75 3.71
CA GLY A 260 27.22 -14.75 2.72
C GLY A 260 26.82 -14.18 1.35
N ARG A 261 25.53 -14.25 0.99
CA ARG A 261 25.02 -13.71 -0.29
C ARG A 261 25.02 -12.19 -0.37
N LEU A 262 25.00 -11.47 0.77
CA LEU A 262 25.10 -10.01 0.80
C LEU A 262 26.40 -9.48 0.16
N LYS A 263 27.45 -10.31 0.16
CA LYS A 263 28.78 -9.95 -0.33
C LYS A 263 28.90 -10.05 -1.85
N VAL A 264 27.90 -10.60 -2.53
CA VAL A 264 27.92 -10.87 -3.97
C VAL A 264 26.80 -10.11 -4.64
N ASP A 265 27.10 -9.36 -5.70
CA ASP A 265 26.04 -8.84 -6.57
C ASP A 265 25.38 -10.03 -7.28
N SER A 266 24.19 -10.40 -6.81
CA SER A 266 23.37 -11.48 -7.38
C SER A 266 23.02 -11.28 -8.87
N GLN A 267 23.26 -10.08 -9.41
CA GLN A 267 23.05 -9.74 -10.82
C GLN A 267 24.36 -9.36 -11.53
N SER A 268 25.52 -9.64 -10.94
CA SER A 268 26.83 -9.42 -11.57
C SER A 268 26.89 -10.06 -12.95
N GLY A 269 27.52 -9.37 -13.91
CA GLY A 269 27.62 -9.81 -15.30
C GLY A 269 26.33 -9.68 -16.12
N THR A 270 25.21 -9.27 -15.53
CA THR A 270 23.96 -9.00 -16.26
C THR A 270 23.79 -7.51 -16.54
N PHE A 271 22.93 -7.17 -17.50
CA PHE A 271 22.55 -5.78 -17.77
C PHE A 271 21.81 -5.11 -16.59
N LEU A 272 21.38 -5.87 -15.57
CA LEU A 272 20.70 -5.39 -14.37
C LEU A 272 21.62 -5.21 -13.16
N SER A 273 22.93 -5.47 -13.31
CA SER A 273 23.91 -5.31 -12.23
C SER A 273 23.94 -3.88 -11.69
N GLN A 274 24.37 -3.70 -10.44
CA GLN A 274 24.47 -2.36 -9.88
C GLN A 274 25.43 -1.48 -10.68
N GLU A 275 26.53 -2.06 -11.16
CA GLU A 275 27.51 -1.41 -12.02
C GLU A 275 26.89 -0.93 -13.34
N ALA A 276 26.13 -1.80 -14.02
CA ALA A 276 25.46 -1.46 -15.28
C ALA A 276 24.43 -0.34 -15.12
N LEU A 277 23.79 -0.23 -13.96
CA LEU A 277 22.76 0.78 -13.69
C LEU A 277 23.31 2.12 -13.17
N LYS A 278 24.57 2.19 -12.72
CA LYS A 278 25.18 3.44 -12.24
C LYS A 278 25.24 4.50 -13.34
N SER A 279 25.47 4.09 -14.59
CA SER A 279 25.60 4.99 -15.74
C SER A 279 24.27 5.38 -16.40
N VAL A 280 23.15 4.82 -15.95
CA VAL A 280 21.83 5.11 -16.55
C VAL A 280 21.30 6.43 -16.02
N PRO A 281 21.03 7.43 -16.90
CA PRO A 281 20.50 8.71 -16.48
C PRO A 281 19.07 8.56 -15.91
N LEU A 282 18.72 9.41 -14.96
CA LEU A 282 17.38 9.52 -14.41
C LEU A 282 16.66 10.74 -14.99
N THR A 283 15.39 10.59 -15.31
CA THR A 283 14.50 11.72 -15.56
C THR A 283 14.30 12.48 -14.25
N PRO A 284 14.52 13.80 -14.21
CA PRO A 284 14.24 14.58 -13.01
C PRO A 284 12.72 14.64 -12.74
N TYR A 285 12.35 14.75 -11.48
CA TYR A 285 10.96 14.98 -11.10
C TYR A 285 10.56 16.42 -11.44
N THR A 286 9.74 16.61 -12.48
CA THR A 286 9.09 17.91 -12.73
C THR A 286 8.04 18.19 -11.65
N ASP A 287 7.73 19.47 -11.41
CA ASP A 287 6.70 19.81 -10.42
C ASP A 287 5.31 19.31 -10.83
N GLU A 288 5.04 19.21 -12.13
CA GLU A 288 3.86 18.54 -12.65
C GLU A 288 3.82 17.06 -12.29
N THR A 289 4.91 16.31 -12.50
CA THR A 289 4.99 14.89 -12.12
C THR A 289 4.88 14.71 -10.61
N LYS A 290 5.53 15.56 -9.80
CA LYS A 290 5.34 15.53 -8.33
C LYS A 290 3.86 15.76 -7.97
N LYS A 291 3.21 16.75 -8.57
CA LYS A 291 1.80 17.08 -8.35
C LYS A 291 0.88 15.92 -8.76
N ARG A 292 1.17 15.24 -9.87
CA ARG A 292 0.39 14.08 -10.35
C ARG A 292 0.57 12.86 -9.45
N LEU A 293 1.80 12.55 -9.06
CA LEU A 293 2.11 11.39 -8.21
C LEU A 293 1.66 11.55 -6.75
N LYS A 294 1.63 12.79 -6.22
CA LYS A 294 1.13 13.08 -4.87
C LYS A 294 -0.40 12.92 -4.72
N LYS A 295 -1.15 12.84 -5.82
CA LYS A 295 -2.62 12.99 -5.85
C LYS A 295 -3.41 11.70 -6.09
N TYR A 296 -3.09 10.61 -5.40
CA TYR A 296 -3.84 9.36 -5.57
C TYR A 296 -4.49 8.85 -4.29
N LYS A 297 -5.75 9.28 -4.08
CA LYS A 297 -6.75 8.58 -3.27
C LYS A 297 -7.73 7.87 -4.20
N ARG A 298 -8.22 6.69 -3.83
CA ARG A 298 -9.13 5.89 -4.67
C ARG A 298 -10.42 6.66 -4.99
N ASP A 299 -10.92 7.38 -4.00
CA ASP A 299 -12.06 8.29 -4.02
C ASP A 299 -11.85 9.35 -2.92
N VAL A 300 -12.03 10.64 -3.22
CA VAL A 300 -11.82 11.74 -2.26
C VAL A 300 -12.78 11.66 -1.08
N GLU A 301 -13.96 11.07 -1.29
CA GLU A 301 -15.02 10.94 -0.29
C GLU A 301 -14.92 9.66 0.56
N ASP A 302 -14.05 8.71 0.18
CA ASP A 302 -13.83 7.50 0.99
C ASP A 302 -13.23 7.86 2.36
N PHE A 303 -13.45 7.02 3.35
CA PHE A 303 -12.93 7.21 4.69
C PHE A 303 -11.42 7.47 4.65
N SER A 304 -10.92 8.30 5.57
CA SER A 304 -9.48 8.43 5.69
C SER A 304 -8.89 7.10 6.08
N ARG A 305 -7.85 6.68 5.38
CA ARG A 305 -7.03 5.53 5.72
C ARG A 305 -5.57 5.85 5.43
N PRO A 306 -4.61 5.19 6.08
CA PRO A 306 -3.18 5.36 5.78
C PRO A 306 -2.87 5.16 4.29
N GLU A 307 -3.60 4.26 3.63
CA GLU A 307 -3.43 3.93 2.20
C GLU A 307 -3.87 5.05 1.25
N ASN A 308 -4.46 6.13 1.77
CA ASN A 308 -4.77 7.31 0.96
C ASN A 308 -3.50 7.98 0.42
N PHE A 309 -2.35 7.76 1.07
CA PHE A 309 -1.08 8.30 0.62
C PHE A 309 -0.18 7.19 0.10
N VAL A 310 0.37 7.40 -1.10
CA VAL A 310 1.54 6.65 -1.54
C VAL A 310 2.77 7.33 -0.94
N THR A 311 3.21 6.83 0.21
CA THR A 311 4.32 7.42 0.97
C THR A 311 5.67 6.80 0.61
N ILE A 312 6.70 7.62 0.78
CA ILE A 312 8.11 7.29 0.64
C ILE A 312 8.72 7.68 1.98
N HIS A 313 9.30 6.72 2.72
CA HIS A 313 9.94 7.04 3.99
C HIS A 313 11.17 7.91 3.72
N GLU A 314 11.23 9.08 4.37
CA GLU A 314 12.34 10.02 4.24
C GLU A 314 13.35 9.84 5.38
N PHE A 315 12.92 9.96 6.65
CA PHE A 315 13.76 9.87 7.84
C PHE A 315 12.90 9.67 9.10
N TYR A 316 13.56 9.39 10.23
CA TYR A 316 12.98 9.44 11.57
C TYR A 316 13.25 10.80 12.20
N GLU A 317 12.31 11.33 12.98
CA GLU A 317 12.39 12.65 13.62
C GLU A 317 11.73 12.64 15.00
N SER A 318 12.09 13.59 15.86
CA SER A 318 11.40 13.82 17.13
C SER A 318 9.93 14.20 16.91
N SER A 319 9.05 13.78 17.82
CA SER A 319 7.64 14.20 17.87
C SER A 319 7.45 15.71 18.05
N ASP A 320 8.52 16.43 18.42
CA ASP A 320 8.54 17.89 18.49
C ASP A 320 8.21 18.55 17.15
N ILE A 321 8.57 17.94 16.01
CA ILE A 321 8.22 18.50 14.69
C ILE A 321 6.70 18.64 14.53
N LEU A 322 5.93 17.78 15.18
CA LEU A 322 4.47 17.81 15.13
C LEU A 322 3.87 18.96 15.95
N LYS A 323 4.66 19.75 16.68
CA LYS A 323 4.20 20.98 17.35
C LYS A 323 4.05 22.16 16.40
N ASP A 324 4.65 22.07 15.21
CA ASP A 324 4.49 23.08 14.16
C ASP A 324 3.03 23.16 13.68
N GLU A 325 2.60 24.37 13.34
CA GLU A 325 1.21 24.70 13.01
C GLU A 325 0.71 24.12 11.69
N HIS A 326 1.61 23.63 10.85
CA HIS A 326 1.33 23.00 9.55
C HIS A 326 1.05 21.51 9.67
N TRP A 327 1.40 20.86 10.79
CA TRP A 327 1.14 19.43 10.99
C TRP A 327 -0.25 19.20 11.57
N PHE A 328 -1.06 18.38 10.90
CA PHE A 328 -2.41 18.05 11.33
C PHE A 328 -2.63 16.54 11.47
N LEU A 329 -3.42 16.12 12.46
CA LEU A 329 -3.77 14.72 12.64
C LEU A 329 -4.78 14.31 11.56
N TYR A 330 -4.39 13.37 10.70
CA TYR A 330 -5.19 12.94 9.57
C TYR A 330 -6.06 11.72 9.89
N VAL A 331 -5.45 10.65 10.41
CA VAL A 331 -6.11 9.35 10.65
C VAL A 331 -5.34 8.54 11.69
N LEU A 332 -5.99 7.54 12.28
CA LEU A 332 -5.37 6.53 13.14
C LEU A 332 -5.52 5.15 12.50
N ASP A 333 -4.63 4.21 12.73
CA ASP A 333 -4.93 2.79 12.55
C ASP A 333 -4.58 2.03 13.82
N LYS A 334 -4.66 0.70 13.78
CA LYS A 334 -4.43 -0.14 14.96
C LYS A 334 -3.07 0.07 15.62
N ASP A 335 -2.08 0.52 14.86
CA ASP A 335 -0.70 0.57 15.31
C ASP A 335 -0.15 2.01 15.34
N TYR A 336 -0.68 2.93 14.53
CA TYR A 336 -0.10 4.25 14.28
C TYR A 336 -1.13 5.39 14.22
N ALA A 337 -0.67 6.58 14.60
CA ALA A 337 -1.27 7.86 14.27
C ALA A 337 -0.54 8.50 13.07
N TYR A 338 -1.33 9.00 12.11
CA TYR A 338 -0.82 9.61 10.90
C TYR A 338 -1.08 11.11 10.89
N PHE A 339 -0.02 11.88 10.72
CA PHE A 339 -0.07 13.32 10.58
C PHE A 339 0.29 13.73 9.16
N VAL A 340 -0.27 14.84 8.70
CA VAL A 340 0.04 15.42 7.39
C VAL A 340 0.60 16.83 7.55
N LEU A 341 1.65 17.13 6.80
CA LEU A 341 2.22 18.48 6.72
C LEU A 341 1.49 19.23 5.60
N LEU A 342 0.92 20.39 5.92
CA LEU A 342 0.16 21.23 4.99
C LEU A 342 0.99 22.45 4.54
N PRO A 343 0.69 23.06 3.38
CA PRO A 343 1.36 24.27 2.91
C PRO A 343 1.03 25.52 3.72
N ASN A 344 -0.10 25.53 4.43
CA ASN A 344 -0.53 26.62 5.30
C ASN A 344 -0.75 26.10 6.72
N GLU A 345 -0.73 27.00 7.69
CA GLU A 345 -1.08 26.69 9.08
C GLU A 345 -2.50 26.09 9.17
N ILE A 346 -2.73 25.20 10.14
CA ILE A 346 -4.00 24.49 10.25
C ILE A 346 -5.22 25.42 10.41
N ALA A 347 -5.04 26.59 11.03
CA ALA A 347 -6.09 27.60 11.19
C ALA A 347 -6.61 28.15 9.84
N HIS A 348 -5.81 28.05 8.77
CA HIS A 348 -6.23 28.36 7.40
C HIS A 348 -7.33 27.41 6.90
N TYR A 349 -7.33 26.16 7.36
CA TYR A 349 -8.29 25.11 6.97
C TYR A 349 -9.58 25.13 7.80
N ASN A 350 -10.04 26.33 8.16
CA ASN A 350 -11.28 26.55 8.90
C ASN A 350 -12.53 26.47 8.01
N ILE A 351 -13.70 26.46 8.63
CA ILE A 351 -14.99 26.29 7.94
C ILE A 351 -15.35 27.36 6.90
N ILE A 352 -14.80 28.58 6.99
CA ILE A 352 -15.06 29.67 6.03
C ILE A 352 -14.33 29.40 4.72
N ASN A 353 -13.07 28.98 4.82
CA ASN A 353 -12.25 28.66 3.65
C ASN A 353 -12.58 27.26 3.11
N TYR A 354 -12.85 26.31 4.00
CA TYR A 354 -13.06 24.90 3.69
C TYR A 354 -14.19 24.32 4.54
N PRO A 355 -15.45 24.38 4.05
CA PRO A 355 -16.63 23.80 4.72
C PRO A 355 -16.52 22.31 5.08
N PHE A 356 -15.62 21.60 4.40
CA PHE A 356 -15.31 20.18 4.52
C PHE A 356 -13.79 20.03 4.52
N MET A 357 -13.15 20.03 5.69
CA MET A 357 -11.69 20.16 5.78
C MET A 357 -10.94 18.91 5.29
N PHE A 358 -11.61 17.76 5.20
CA PHE A 358 -10.98 16.51 4.83
C PHE A 358 -10.42 16.50 3.40
N THR A 359 -11.11 17.15 2.47
CA THR A 359 -10.67 17.28 1.07
C THR A 359 -9.34 18.04 0.97
N PRO A 360 -9.24 19.31 1.42
CA PRO A 360 -8.00 20.08 1.28
C PRO A 360 -6.86 19.51 2.14
N VAL A 361 -7.14 18.92 3.30
CA VAL A 361 -6.11 18.28 4.13
C VAL A 361 -5.48 17.09 3.39
N PHE A 362 -6.27 16.32 2.65
CA PHE A 362 -5.75 15.28 1.77
C PHE A 362 -5.03 15.85 0.54
N GLU A 363 -5.71 16.71 -0.23
CA GLU A 363 -5.24 17.18 -1.53
C GLU A 363 -3.98 18.06 -1.45
N GLN A 364 -3.79 18.74 -0.33
CA GLN A 364 -2.67 19.66 -0.10
C GLN A 364 -1.58 19.06 0.79
N ALA A 365 -1.70 17.82 1.26
CA ALA A 365 -0.67 17.18 2.07
C ALA A 365 0.68 17.15 1.31
N ILE A 366 1.72 17.67 1.96
CA ILE A 366 3.09 17.75 1.43
C ILE A 366 3.89 16.51 1.85
N LYS A 367 3.76 16.13 3.14
CA LYS A 367 4.41 14.98 3.78
C LYS A 367 3.44 14.28 4.72
N VAL A 368 3.75 13.04 5.06
CA VAL A 368 3.05 12.23 6.07
C VAL A 368 4.06 11.82 7.13
N ALA A 369 3.68 11.93 8.41
CA ALA A 369 4.42 11.35 9.52
C ALA A 369 3.58 10.23 10.14
N GLU A 370 4.23 9.14 10.50
CA GLU A 370 3.65 8.01 11.22
C GLU A 370 4.25 7.97 12.64
N MET A 371 3.41 7.76 13.65
CA MET A 371 3.79 7.70 15.06
C MET A 371 3.09 6.52 15.72
N PRO A 372 3.77 5.64 16.47
CA PRO A 372 3.10 4.56 17.20
C PRO A 372 1.96 5.07 18.07
N LEU A 373 0.87 4.30 18.16
CA LEU A 373 -0.37 4.76 18.79
C LEU A 373 -0.19 5.07 20.29
N ASP A 374 0.61 4.27 20.99
CA ASP A 374 0.95 4.49 22.40
C ASP A 374 1.73 5.81 22.59
N ASP A 375 2.75 6.04 21.76
CA ASP A 375 3.53 7.27 21.73
C ASP A 375 2.64 8.49 21.42
N PHE A 376 1.67 8.33 20.52
CA PHE A 376 0.69 9.37 20.20
C PHE A 376 -0.20 9.71 21.40
N ILE A 377 -0.70 8.70 22.12
CA ILE A 377 -1.52 8.92 23.32
C ILE A 377 -0.71 9.66 24.38
N GLU A 378 0.55 9.29 24.60
CA GLU A 378 1.46 9.97 25.54
C GLU A 378 1.76 11.41 25.10
N TRP A 379 2.21 11.59 23.85
CA TRP A 379 2.47 12.91 23.25
C TRP A 379 1.26 13.83 23.35
N SER A 380 0.03 13.31 23.17
CA SER A 380 -1.19 14.10 23.27
C SER A 380 -1.40 14.68 24.67
N LYS A 381 -0.96 14.00 25.73
CA LYS A 381 -1.08 14.47 27.12
C LYS A 381 -0.12 15.64 27.35
N GLU A 382 1.09 15.60 26.80
CA GLU A 382 2.04 16.70 26.91
C GLU A 382 1.53 18.02 26.32
N ILE A 383 0.70 17.95 25.27
CA ILE A 383 0.06 19.13 24.67
C ILE A 383 -0.87 19.82 25.67
N GLU A 384 -1.56 19.04 26.51
CA GLU A 384 -2.48 19.54 27.52
C GLU A 384 -1.73 20.11 28.74
N ASP A 385 -0.65 19.46 29.19
CA ASP A 385 0.10 19.90 30.37
C ASP A 385 0.89 21.20 30.16
N LYS A 386 1.36 21.44 28.93
CA LYS A 386 2.26 22.58 28.61
C LYS A 386 1.52 23.84 28.14
N LYS A 387 0.24 23.76 27.78
CA LYS A 387 -0.54 24.91 27.27
C LYS A 387 -1.79 25.11 28.13
N LYS A 388 -2.16 26.39 28.36
CA LYS A 388 -3.57 26.71 28.68
C LYS A 388 -4.39 26.19 27.50
N THR A 389 -5.12 25.08 27.66
CA THR A 389 -5.88 24.49 26.55
C THR A 389 -7.12 25.34 26.24
N PRO A 390 -7.42 25.61 24.96
CA PRO A 390 -8.60 26.39 24.59
C PRO A 390 -9.88 25.67 25.02
N ASN A 391 -10.92 26.44 25.35
CA ASN A 391 -12.26 25.89 25.48
C ASN A 391 -12.67 25.29 24.13
N THR A 392 -13.16 24.05 24.16
CA THR A 392 -13.51 23.31 22.96
C THR A 392 -15.01 23.05 22.92
N VAL A 393 -15.63 23.25 21.76
CA VAL A 393 -17.03 22.89 21.52
C VAL A 393 -17.06 21.81 20.46
N LEU A 394 -17.51 20.62 20.83
CA LEU A 394 -17.90 19.59 19.87
C LEU A 394 -19.30 19.92 19.37
N PHE A 395 -19.39 20.13 18.07
CA PHE A 395 -20.61 20.48 17.39
C PHE A 395 -21.02 19.31 16.49
N THR A 396 -22.03 18.55 16.92
CA THR A 396 -22.54 17.40 16.18
C THR A 396 -23.93 17.71 15.63
N ASN A 397 -24.28 17.12 14.49
CA ASN A 397 -25.50 17.48 13.80
C ASN A 397 -26.12 16.33 13.00
N THR A 398 -27.43 16.37 12.74
CA THR A 398 -28.03 15.49 11.72
C THR A 398 -27.64 15.94 10.30
N ALA A 399 -27.77 15.08 9.30
CA ALA A 399 -27.54 15.51 7.92
C ALA A 399 -28.48 16.66 7.51
N ARG A 400 -28.00 17.57 6.64
CA ARG A 400 -28.77 18.65 6.00
C ARG A 400 -29.52 19.59 6.97
N CYS A 401 -28.88 19.92 8.09
CA CYS A 401 -29.43 20.80 9.14
C CYS A 401 -28.87 22.23 9.13
N ALA A 402 -28.15 22.63 8.07
CA ALA A 402 -27.41 23.89 7.98
C ALA A 402 -26.22 24.01 8.97
N SER A 403 -25.59 22.89 9.31
CA SER A 403 -24.45 22.88 10.23
C SER A 403 -23.26 23.67 9.72
N THR A 404 -23.00 23.66 8.41
CA THR A 404 -21.98 24.51 7.82
C THR A 404 -22.25 25.99 8.08
N LEU A 405 -23.49 26.45 7.86
CA LEU A 405 -23.87 27.84 8.12
C LEU A 405 -23.69 28.21 9.59
N PHE A 406 -24.19 27.37 10.51
CA PHE A 406 -24.04 27.63 11.93
C PHE A 406 -22.57 27.65 12.37
N GLY A 407 -21.75 26.73 11.86
CA GLY A 407 -20.32 26.75 12.11
C GLY A 407 -19.64 28.00 11.52
N SER A 408 -20.02 28.46 10.33
CA SER A 408 -19.53 29.72 9.78
C SER A 408 -19.91 30.94 10.64
N MET A 409 -21.10 30.93 11.25
CA MET A 409 -21.50 31.96 12.22
C MET A 409 -20.70 31.90 13.52
N LEU A 410 -20.17 30.73 13.89
CA LEU A 410 -19.29 30.57 15.05
C LEU A 410 -17.83 30.89 14.74
N GLN A 411 -17.43 31.04 13.47
CA GLN A 411 -16.06 31.36 13.07
C GLN A 411 -15.82 32.86 13.19
N HIS A 412 -14.94 33.28 14.10
CA HIS A 412 -14.57 34.68 14.30
C HIS A 412 -13.07 34.82 14.49
N GLU A 413 -12.43 35.60 13.62
CA GLU A 413 -10.98 35.85 13.69
C GLU A 413 -10.56 36.35 15.07
N GLY A 414 -9.52 35.73 15.63
CA GLY A 414 -9.00 36.06 16.96
C GLY A 414 -9.89 35.67 18.15
N LYS A 415 -11.07 35.06 17.92
CA LYS A 415 -12.01 34.64 18.97
C LYS A 415 -12.34 33.16 18.93
N SER A 416 -12.47 32.58 17.74
CA SER A 416 -12.81 31.18 17.56
C SER A 416 -12.31 30.63 16.22
N VAL A 417 -11.96 29.34 16.23
CA VAL A 417 -11.59 28.59 15.03
C VAL A 417 -12.47 27.36 14.95
N VAL A 418 -13.08 27.14 13.78
CA VAL A 418 -14.06 26.09 13.52
C VAL A 418 -13.44 25.11 12.52
N PHE A 419 -13.08 23.93 12.99
CA PHE A 419 -12.63 22.82 12.16
C PHE A 419 -13.81 21.97 11.73
N ALA A 420 -14.00 21.83 10.42
CA ALA A 420 -15.17 21.19 9.84
C ALA A 420 -14.89 19.76 9.40
N GLU A 421 -15.40 18.80 10.18
CA GLU A 421 -15.35 17.36 9.96
C GLU A 421 -13.92 16.80 9.90
N PRO A 422 -13.14 16.89 11.01
CA PRO A 422 -11.84 16.22 11.07
C PRO A 422 -11.99 14.71 10.86
N HIS A 423 -11.32 14.18 9.82
CA HIS A 423 -11.51 12.80 9.39
C HIS A 423 -11.14 11.76 10.44
N VAL A 424 -10.21 12.06 11.35
CA VAL A 424 -9.86 11.17 12.46
C VAL A 424 -11.06 10.85 13.36
N LEU A 425 -11.96 11.81 13.60
CA LEU A 425 -13.16 11.57 14.42
C LEU A 425 -14.19 10.73 13.66
N ALA A 426 -14.42 11.04 12.39
CA ALA A 426 -15.26 10.24 11.50
C ALA A 426 -14.81 8.77 11.48
N GLN A 427 -13.50 8.55 11.39
CA GLN A 427 -12.91 7.23 11.34
C GLN A 427 -13.04 6.48 12.68
N LEU A 428 -12.83 7.14 13.82
CA LEU A 428 -13.07 6.52 15.13
C LEU A 428 -14.54 6.10 15.30
N SER A 429 -15.48 6.95 14.86
CA SER A 429 -16.92 6.63 14.91
C SER A 429 -17.31 5.47 13.99
N ALA A 430 -16.76 5.42 12.78
CA ALA A 430 -16.98 4.33 11.84
C ALA A 430 -16.37 3.03 12.37
N GLY A 431 -15.10 3.08 12.82
CA GLY A 431 -14.39 1.95 13.38
C GLY A 431 -15.05 1.38 14.64
N GLN A 432 -15.68 2.20 15.48
CA GLN A 432 -16.51 1.71 16.58
C GLN A 432 -17.68 0.85 16.06
N SER A 433 -18.36 1.32 15.02
CA SER A 433 -19.51 0.64 14.43
C SER A 433 -19.12 -0.69 13.78
N GLU A 434 -17.90 -0.74 13.22
CA GLU A 434 -17.30 -1.92 12.61
C GLU A 434 -16.54 -2.81 13.61
N ARG A 435 -16.55 -2.47 14.90
CA ARG A 435 -15.80 -3.18 15.97
C ARG A 435 -14.29 -3.22 15.72
N VAL A 436 -13.77 -2.27 14.94
CA VAL A 436 -12.34 -1.98 14.90
C VAL A 436 -11.92 -1.49 16.27
N TRP A 437 -12.63 -0.53 16.86
CA TRP A 437 -12.30 0.03 18.18
C TRP A 437 -13.23 -0.48 19.27
N ASN A 438 -12.68 -0.88 20.40
CA ASN A 438 -13.44 -1.14 21.62
C ASN A 438 -13.56 0.13 22.49
N ASP A 439 -14.43 0.08 23.51
CA ASP A 439 -14.69 1.25 24.36
C ASP A 439 -13.46 1.74 25.13
N GLU A 440 -12.60 0.83 25.58
CA GLU A 440 -11.37 1.17 26.32
C GLU A 440 -10.35 1.89 25.41
N GLU A 441 -10.23 1.45 24.15
CA GLU A 441 -9.43 2.12 23.14
C GLU A 441 -9.99 3.53 22.87
N LEU A 442 -11.31 3.66 22.68
CA LEU A 442 -11.96 4.96 22.41
C LEU A 442 -11.84 5.95 23.58
N GLU A 443 -11.86 5.48 24.83
CA GLU A 443 -11.61 6.31 26.02
C GLU A 443 -10.21 6.95 26.01
N LYS A 444 -9.24 6.35 25.31
CA LYS A 444 -7.88 6.89 25.15
C LYS A 444 -7.75 7.72 23.86
N LEU A 445 -8.29 7.20 22.73
CA LEU A 445 -8.07 7.76 21.40
C LEU A 445 -8.89 9.03 21.12
N VAL A 446 -10.13 9.11 21.61
CA VAL A 446 -10.97 10.30 21.37
C VAL A 446 -10.38 11.54 22.05
N PRO A 447 -9.99 11.51 23.35
CA PRO A 447 -9.31 12.64 23.97
C PRO A 447 -7.99 13.00 23.30
N ALA A 448 -7.16 12.00 22.96
CA ALA A 448 -5.88 12.22 22.27
C ALA A 448 -6.08 12.95 20.92
N SER A 449 -7.08 12.52 20.15
CA SER A 449 -7.43 13.13 18.87
C SER A 449 -7.91 14.57 19.01
N ILE A 450 -8.78 14.86 19.99
CA ILE A 450 -9.26 16.23 20.25
C ILE A 450 -8.10 17.14 20.67
N ARG A 451 -7.20 16.66 21.55
CA ARG A 451 -6.01 17.42 21.95
C ARG A 451 -5.11 17.74 20.76
N ALA A 452 -4.88 16.76 19.88
CA ALA A 452 -4.07 16.94 18.68
C ALA A 452 -4.71 17.91 17.68
N ILE A 453 -6.02 17.84 17.44
CA ILE A 453 -6.76 18.75 16.56
C ILE A 453 -6.65 20.20 17.06
N ARG A 454 -6.80 20.42 18.38
CA ARG A 454 -6.81 21.77 18.96
C ARG A 454 -5.43 22.30 19.37
N LYS A 455 -4.35 21.54 19.15
CA LYS A 455 -3.01 21.82 19.73
C LYS A 455 -2.45 23.21 19.38
N ASN A 456 -2.87 23.77 18.24
CA ASN A 456 -2.41 25.06 17.72
C ASN A 456 -3.47 26.17 17.82
N VAL A 457 -4.60 25.90 18.48
CA VAL A 457 -5.58 26.96 18.74
C VAL A 457 -5.17 27.73 20.00
N PRO A 458 -5.03 29.06 19.94
CA PRO A 458 -4.65 29.87 21.11
C PRO A 458 -5.63 29.72 22.27
N TYR A 459 -5.12 29.71 23.50
CA TYR A 459 -5.92 29.46 24.71
C TYR A 459 -7.05 30.48 24.96
N ASN A 460 -6.87 31.70 24.45
CA ASN A 460 -7.83 32.80 24.54
C ASN A 460 -8.91 32.73 23.45
N GLN A 461 -8.86 31.70 22.59
CA GLN A 461 -9.87 31.42 21.57
C GLN A 461 -10.66 30.16 21.91
N ILE A 462 -11.83 30.04 21.27
CA ILE A 462 -12.67 28.84 21.34
C ILE A 462 -12.36 27.96 20.13
N CYS A 463 -12.00 26.70 20.38
CA CYS A 463 -11.92 25.70 19.31
C CYS A 463 -13.31 25.08 19.12
N VAL A 464 -13.90 25.20 17.94
CA VAL A 464 -15.14 24.52 17.59
C VAL A 464 -14.78 23.40 16.63
N ILE A 465 -15.20 22.17 16.94
CA ILE A 465 -15.00 21.02 16.06
C ILE A 465 -16.39 20.58 15.61
N LYS A 466 -16.74 20.91 14.37
CA LYS A 466 -17.94 20.38 13.72
C LYS A 466 -17.66 18.94 13.33
N THR A 467 -18.40 17.99 13.86
CA THR A 467 -18.25 16.56 13.59
C THR A 467 -19.26 16.07 12.55
N LEU A 468 -19.06 14.88 11.99
CA LEU A 468 -20.11 14.22 11.21
C LEU A 468 -21.27 13.79 12.11
N SER A 469 -22.40 13.42 11.50
CA SER A 469 -23.59 12.98 12.23
C SER A 469 -23.37 11.68 13.01
N SER A 470 -22.58 10.77 12.46
CA SER A 470 -22.17 9.51 13.11
C SER A 470 -21.42 9.74 14.41
N ASP A 471 -20.65 10.82 14.48
CA ASP A 471 -19.68 11.08 15.54
C ASP A 471 -20.34 11.45 16.87
N ILE A 472 -21.67 11.56 16.91
CA ILE A 472 -22.44 11.68 18.16
C ILE A 472 -22.13 10.52 19.11
N LYS A 473 -21.77 9.35 18.57
CA LYS A 473 -21.34 8.17 19.33
C LYS A 473 -20.04 8.40 20.11
N LEU A 474 -19.24 9.39 19.72
CA LEU A 474 -17.96 9.68 20.38
C LEU A 474 -18.11 10.56 21.62
N VAL A 475 -19.27 11.19 21.83
CA VAL A 475 -19.52 12.10 22.95
C VAL A 475 -19.26 11.46 24.33
N PRO A 476 -19.68 10.21 24.63
CA PRO A 476 -19.40 9.58 25.92
C PRO A 476 -17.91 9.51 26.28
N TYR A 477 -17.02 9.40 25.30
CA TYR A 477 -15.57 9.31 25.51
C TYR A 477 -14.91 10.68 25.79
N THR A 478 -15.69 11.77 25.77
CA THR A 478 -15.20 13.11 26.12
C THR A 478 -15.51 13.52 27.56
N LYS A 479 -16.17 12.64 28.34
CA LYS A 479 -16.65 12.92 29.72
C LYS A 479 -15.56 13.42 30.68
N LEU A 480 -14.30 13.03 30.46
CA LEU A 480 -13.17 13.43 31.31
C LEU A 480 -12.54 14.77 30.88
N MET A 481 -12.89 15.31 29.71
CA MET A 481 -12.35 16.56 29.19
C MET A 481 -13.16 17.75 29.67
N ARG A 482 -12.81 18.31 30.83
CA ARG A 482 -13.56 19.40 31.49
C ARG A 482 -13.75 20.67 30.65
N ASN A 483 -12.86 20.91 29.68
CA ASN A 483 -12.92 22.06 28.78
C ASN A 483 -13.60 21.76 27.43
N VAL A 484 -14.26 20.60 27.30
CA VAL A 484 -15.05 20.24 26.13
C VAL A 484 -16.53 20.38 26.46
N LYS A 485 -17.25 21.13 25.62
CA LYS A 485 -18.72 21.26 25.65
C LYS A 485 -19.30 20.64 24.40
N HIS A 486 -20.55 20.19 24.47
CA HIS A 486 -21.25 19.59 23.32
C HIS A 486 -22.45 20.44 22.91
N ILE A 487 -22.61 20.60 21.60
CA ILE A 487 -23.81 21.16 20.98
C ILE A 487 -24.32 20.12 19.98
N PHE A 488 -25.58 19.73 20.14
CA PHE A 488 -26.28 18.90 19.16
C PHE A 488 -27.29 19.73 18.38
N MET A 489 -27.19 19.68 17.05
CA MET A 489 -28.17 20.34 16.17
C MET A 489 -28.99 19.33 15.39
N PHE A 490 -30.30 19.43 15.56
CA PHE A 490 -31.27 18.53 14.96
C PHE A 490 -32.24 19.32 14.08
N ARG A 491 -32.49 18.83 12.86
CA ARG A 491 -33.53 19.38 11.99
C ARG A 491 -34.81 18.55 12.13
N ARG A 492 -35.91 19.18 12.58
CA ARG A 492 -37.21 18.50 12.81
C ARG A 492 -37.73 17.74 11.58
N ASN A 493 -37.57 18.29 10.36
CA ASN A 493 -38.01 17.68 9.10
C ASN A 493 -36.82 17.45 8.17
N ALA A 494 -35.97 16.48 8.49
CA ALA A 494 -34.72 16.21 7.75
C ALA A 494 -34.88 15.21 6.59
N VAL A 495 -35.87 14.31 6.64
CA VAL A 495 -36.00 13.16 5.73
C VAL A 495 -35.96 13.57 4.26
N ASP A 496 -36.85 14.47 3.83
CA ASP A 496 -36.91 14.94 2.43
C ASP A 496 -35.60 15.58 1.95
N SER A 497 -34.85 16.22 2.87
CA SER A 497 -33.58 16.87 2.53
C SER A 497 -32.44 15.87 2.43
N VAL A 498 -32.44 14.82 3.25
CA VAL A 498 -31.49 13.72 3.18
C VAL A 498 -31.72 12.91 1.91
N GLU A 499 -32.98 12.57 1.63
CA GLU A 499 -33.37 11.84 0.42
C GLU A 499 -32.88 12.57 -0.85
N LYS A 500 -33.13 13.88 -0.95
CA LYS A 500 -32.66 14.70 -2.08
C LYS A 500 -31.14 14.75 -2.23
N SER A 501 -30.37 14.59 -1.14
CA SER A 501 -28.91 14.55 -1.23
C SER A 501 -28.37 13.21 -1.68
N THR A 502 -29.08 12.11 -1.42
CA THR A 502 -28.63 10.75 -1.77
C THR A 502 -28.83 10.43 -3.27
N TYR A 503 -29.75 11.12 -3.95
CA TYR A 503 -29.99 10.95 -5.39
C TYR A 503 -29.06 11.77 -6.31
N ARG A 504 -28.10 12.53 -5.75
CA ARG A 504 -27.06 13.22 -6.52
C ARG A 504 -25.80 12.37 -6.54
#